data_AF-F8DBK5-F1
#
_entry.id   AF-F8DBK5-F1
#
_cell.length_a   1.000
_cell.length_b   1.000
_cell.length_c   1.000
_cell.angle_alpha   90.00
_cell.angle_beta   90.00
_cell.angle_gamma   90.00
#
_symmetry.space_group_name_H-M   'P 1'
#
loop_
_entity.id
_entity.type
_entity.pdbx_description
1 polymer ?
#
loop_
_entity_poly.entity_id
_entity_poly.type
_entity_poly.pdbx_seq_one_letter_code
_entity_poly.pdbx_strand_id
1 'polypeptide(L)'
;MAAGETGCDGCGRSIPSEEAATVAMPNGEQVTCCPQCAPHARAVTDAAADGEATLDQRRAACDGCRGSFLEAELEDVRLPDGAVISCCPSCAAEAPSGDSETGETAGGNGNSANDRAAGAATADAEADGGRVDDGDDEPARCSQCTDPIATEPFRVTTVDGRTERLCRACKENAEADGIIKDVEMRASRARDVLGVESDATLAEIRAAYHQQVKRAHPDRKSGSRSAFQLVTDAYERLRRDASGQ
;
A
#
# COMPACT_ATOMS: atom_id res chain seq x y z
N MET A 1 63.38 -1.21 1.77
CA MET A 1 62.39 -0.13 1.57
C MET A 1 61.05 -0.77 1.86
N ALA A 2 60.39 -0.41 2.96
CA ALA A 2 59.11 -1.01 3.32
C ALA A 2 58.05 -0.42 2.39
N ALA A 3 57.39 -1.27 1.60
CA ALA A 3 56.20 -0.88 0.86
C ALA A 3 55.15 -0.44 1.90
N GLY A 4 54.76 0.82 1.88
CA GLY A 4 53.68 1.31 2.72
C GLY A 4 52.38 0.61 2.32
N GLU A 5 51.55 0.29 3.29
CA GLU A 5 50.19 -0.18 3.06
C GLU A 5 49.23 0.97 3.40
N THR A 6 48.27 1.23 2.52
CA THR A 6 47.22 2.24 2.70
C THR A 6 45.86 1.57 2.65
N GLY A 7 44.88 2.07 3.41
CA GLY A 7 43.51 1.55 3.36
C GLY A 7 42.76 2.05 2.11
N CYS A 8 41.97 1.16 1.50
CA CYS A 8 41.02 1.54 0.46
C CYS A 8 39.72 2.06 1.10
N ASP A 9 39.33 3.30 0.82
CA ASP A 9 38.10 3.92 1.31
C ASP A 9 36.82 3.24 0.79
N GLY A 10 36.89 2.62 -0.40
CA GLY A 10 35.74 1.92 -0.99
C GLY A 10 35.41 0.56 -0.37
N CYS A 11 36.41 -0.25 0.01
CA CYS A 11 36.19 -1.62 0.50
C CYS A 11 36.87 -1.94 1.84
N GLY A 12 37.58 -0.98 2.45
CA GLY A 12 38.23 -1.11 3.75
C GLY A 12 39.48 -1.99 3.80
N ARG A 13 39.93 -2.55 2.66
CA ARG A 13 41.11 -3.43 2.61
C ARG A 13 42.41 -2.64 2.56
N SER A 14 43.45 -3.16 3.22
CA SER A 14 44.82 -2.68 3.06
C SER A 14 45.34 -3.05 1.67
N ILE A 15 45.95 -2.08 0.99
CA ILE A 15 46.58 -2.24 -0.32
C ILE A 15 47.97 -1.60 -0.29
N PRO A 16 48.92 -2.07 -1.10
CA PRO A 16 50.21 -1.40 -1.21
C PRO A 16 50.00 0.00 -1.79
N SER A 17 50.66 1.00 -1.19
CA SER A 17 50.49 2.41 -1.55
C SER A 17 50.81 2.70 -3.03
N GLU A 18 51.57 1.84 -3.69
CA GLU A 18 51.94 1.94 -5.12
C GLU A 18 50.79 1.54 -6.06
N GLU A 19 49.85 0.71 -5.59
CA GLU A 19 48.67 0.27 -6.35
C GLU A 19 47.41 1.08 -5.98
N ALA A 20 47.54 1.99 -5.02
CA ALA A 20 46.47 2.86 -4.59
C ALA A 20 46.23 3.99 -5.60
N ALA A 21 44.98 4.14 -6.04
CA ALA A 21 44.56 5.23 -6.90
C ALA A 21 43.79 6.27 -6.09
N THR A 22 44.23 7.52 -6.13
CA THR A 22 43.48 8.64 -5.55
C THR A 22 42.44 9.14 -6.55
N VAL A 23 41.18 9.28 -6.11
CA VAL A 23 40.07 9.80 -6.91
C VAL A 23 39.49 11.03 -6.21
N ALA A 24 39.27 12.12 -6.97
CA ALA A 24 38.65 13.33 -6.46
C ALA A 24 37.13 13.23 -6.61
N MET A 25 36.40 13.26 -5.50
CA MET A 25 34.95 13.15 -5.43
C MET A 25 34.27 14.49 -5.78
N PRO A 26 32.97 14.48 -6.15
CA PRO A 26 32.24 15.70 -6.54
C PRO A 26 32.10 16.75 -5.44
N ASN A 27 32.19 16.33 -4.18
CA ASN A 27 32.20 17.20 -3.00
C ASN A 27 33.57 17.83 -2.71
N GLY A 28 34.59 17.55 -3.53
CA GLY A 28 35.96 18.03 -3.36
C GLY A 28 36.84 17.16 -2.44
N GLU A 29 36.31 16.05 -1.90
CA GLU A 29 37.06 15.12 -1.08
C GLU A 29 37.94 14.19 -1.94
N GLN A 30 39.14 13.84 -1.46
CA GLN A 30 40.01 12.88 -2.14
C GLN A 30 39.94 11.53 -1.43
N VAL A 31 39.58 10.48 -2.17
CA VAL A 31 39.48 9.11 -1.66
C VAL A 31 40.56 8.23 -2.26
N THR A 32 41.08 7.30 -1.46
CA THR A 32 42.09 6.32 -1.85
C THR A 32 41.42 4.99 -2.17
N CYS A 33 41.55 4.53 -3.40
CA CYS A 33 40.87 3.34 -3.89
C CYS A 33 41.86 2.28 -4.38
N CYS A 34 41.51 1.01 -4.18
CA CYS A 34 42.21 -0.09 -4.84
C CYS A 34 41.88 -0.12 -6.34
N PRO A 35 42.65 -0.87 -7.16
CA PRO A 35 42.42 -0.98 -8.60
C PRO A 35 41.00 -1.46 -8.97
N GLN A 36 40.33 -2.21 -8.08
CA GLN A 36 38.96 -2.66 -8.26
C GLN A 36 37.93 -1.59 -7.91
N CYS A 37 38.17 -0.76 -6.90
CA CYS A 37 37.24 0.27 -6.45
C CYS A 37 37.39 1.59 -7.23
N ALA A 38 38.58 1.89 -7.75
CA ALA A 38 38.87 3.09 -8.52
C ALA A 38 37.90 3.33 -9.72
N PRO A 39 37.54 2.32 -10.55
CA PRO A 39 36.58 2.55 -11.63
C PRO A 39 35.18 2.93 -11.11
N HIS A 40 34.75 2.40 -9.97
CA HIS A 40 33.46 2.75 -9.37
C HIS A 40 33.44 4.18 -8.83
N ALA A 41 34.49 4.58 -8.11
CA ALA A 41 34.63 5.97 -7.64
C ALA A 41 34.64 6.96 -8.82
N ARG A 42 35.32 6.63 -9.91
CA ARG A 42 35.35 7.44 -11.15
C ARG A 42 34.00 7.51 -11.85
N ALA A 43 33.24 6.41 -11.89
CA ALA A 43 31.90 6.43 -12.47
C ALA A 43 30.95 7.37 -11.71
N VAL A 44 31.07 7.44 -10.38
CA VAL A 44 30.30 8.40 -9.57
C VAL A 44 30.71 9.84 -9.85
N THR A 45 32.00 10.10 -10.08
CA THR A 45 32.48 11.46 -10.43
C THR A 45 32.03 11.90 -11.82
N ASP A 46 32.00 10.97 -12.78
CA ASP A 46 31.57 11.21 -14.15
C ASP A 46 30.06 11.53 -14.17
N ALA A 47 29.24 10.67 -13.53
CA ALA A 47 27.79 10.90 -13.41
C ALA A 47 27.44 12.23 -12.71
N ALA A 48 28.25 12.67 -11.74
CA ALA A 48 28.07 13.96 -11.10
C ALA A 48 28.50 15.15 -11.99
N ALA A 49 29.47 14.96 -12.88
CA ALA A 49 29.93 15.99 -13.82
C ALA A 49 28.94 16.21 -14.98
N ASP A 50 28.24 15.14 -15.39
CA ASP A 50 27.16 15.20 -16.38
C ASP A 50 25.85 15.83 -15.82
N GLY A 51 25.84 16.25 -14.54
CA GLY A 51 24.68 16.90 -13.91
C GLY A 51 23.50 15.96 -13.65
N GLU A 52 23.66 14.66 -13.88
CA GLU A 52 22.62 13.65 -13.72
C GLU A 52 22.86 12.79 -12.48
N ALA A 53 22.70 13.40 -11.29
CA ALA A 53 22.25 12.79 -10.03
C ALA A 53 22.44 13.85 -8.92
N THR A 54 21.47 14.25 -8.10
CA THR A 54 20.71 13.39 -7.16
C THR A 54 19.48 14.13 -6.56
N LEU A 55 18.82 15.05 -7.27
CA LEU A 55 17.57 15.69 -6.78
C LEU A 55 16.33 15.28 -7.57
N ASP A 56 16.46 14.97 -8.86
CA ASP A 56 15.34 14.65 -9.77
C ASP A 56 14.66 13.29 -9.58
N GLN A 57 15.19 12.42 -8.71
CA GLN A 57 14.62 11.09 -8.45
C GLN A 57 13.87 10.97 -7.12
N ARG A 58 13.84 12.05 -6.32
CA ARG A 58 13.12 12.03 -5.06
C ARG A 58 11.62 11.92 -5.37
N ARG A 59 11.00 10.88 -4.81
CA ARG A 59 9.57 10.62 -4.96
C ARG A 59 8.82 11.19 -3.76
N ALA A 60 7.78 11.97 -4.03
CA ALA A 60 6.87 12.47 -3.02
C ALA A 60 5.45 11.96 -3.30
N ALA A 61 4.64 11.93 -2.25
CA ALA A 61 3.24 11.53 -2.34
C ALA A 61 2.40 12.71 -2.81
N CYS A 62 1.56 12.49 -3.82
CA CYS A 62 0.54 13.46 -4.22
C CYS A 62 -0.52 13.57 -3.11
N ASP A 63 -0.85 14.79 -2.67
CA ASP A 63 -1.85 15.01 -1.60
C ASP A 63 -3.26 14.56 -2.00
N GLY A 64 -3.63 14.66 -3.29
CA GLY A 64 -4.92 14.21 -3.80
C GLY A 64 -5.09 12.69 -3.87
N CYS A 65 -4.21 12.00 -4.61
CA CYS A 65 -4.36 10.55 -4.88
C CYS A 65 -3.45 9.64 -4.03
N ARG A 66 -2.54 10.20 -3.23
CA ARG A 66 -1.52 9.50 -2.43
C ARG A 66 -0.55 8.62 -3.23
N GLY A 67 -0.54 8.74 -4.56
CA GLY A 67 0.44 8.05 -5.42
C GLY A 67 1.83 8.66 -5.26
N SER A 68 2.86 7.86 -5.50
CA SER A 68 4.27 8.30 -5.48
C SER A 68 4.70 8.79 -6.86
N PHE A 69 5.00 10.07 -6.99
CA PHE A 69 5.47 10.72 -8.22
C PHE A 69 6.85 11.30 -8.00
N LEU A 70 7.58 11.60 -9.08
CA LEU A 70 8.80 12.38 -8.95
C LEU A 70 8.41 13.78 -8.43
N GLU A 71 9.19 14.34 -7.51
CA GLU A 71 8.94 15.69 -7.00
C GLU A 71 8.91 16.73 -8.12
N ALA A 72 9.68 16.52 -9.21
CA ALA A 72 9.66 17.35 -10.40
C ALA A 72 8.34 17.27 -11.22
N GLU A 73 7.55 16.21 -11.03
CA GLU A 73 6.25 16.01 -11.69
C GLU A 73 5.06 16.49 -10.84
N LEU A 74 5.30 16.84 -9.57
CA LEU A 74 4.27 17.40 -8.69
C LEU A 74 4.18 18.90 -8.89
N GLU A 75 2.94 19.40 -8.98
CA GLU A 75 2.63 20.80 -9.14
C GLU A 75 1.97 21.33 -7.86
N ASP A 76 2.40 22.51 -7.42
CA ASP A 76 1.86 23.15 -6.22
C ASP A 76 0.55 23.87 -6.53
N VAL A 77 -0.54 23.36 -5.96
CA VAL A 77 -1.89 23.88 -6.14
C VAL A 77 -2.29 24.66 -4.90
N ARG A 78 -2.80 25.88 -5.08
CA ARG A 78 -3.40 26.68 -4.01
C ARG A 78 -4.89 26.39 -3.89
N LEU A 79 -5.30 25.93 -2.71
CA LEU A 79 -6.69 25.74 -2.36
C LEU A 79 -7.38 27.09 -2.01
N PRO A 80 -8.73 27.15 -2.05
CA PRO A 80 -9.48 28.38 -1.72
C PRO A 80 -9.28 28.89 -0.29
N ASP A 81 -8.93 28.00 0.64
CA ASP A 81 -8.59 28.30 2.04
C ASP A 81 -7.15 28.79 2.23
N GLY A 82 -6.37 28.90 1.15
CA GLY A 82 -4.99 29.41 1.14
C GLY A 82 -3.92 28.36 1.43
N ALA A 83 -4.29 27.10 1.68
CA ALA A 83 -3.34 25.99 1.78
C ALA A 83 -2.69 25.69 0.42
N VAL A 84 -1.39 25.37 0.44
CA VAL A 84 -0.63 24.89 -0.72
C VAL A 84 -0.48 23.38 -0.59
N ILE A 85 -0.90 22.64 -1.61
CA ILE A 85 -0.77 21.18 -1.67
C ILE A 85 0.01 20.78 -2.92
N SER A 86 0.79 19.69 -2.84
CA SER A 86 1.58 19.21 -3.98
C SER A 86 0.83 18.06 -4.66
N CYS A 87 0.36 18.30 -5.89
CA CYS A 87 -0.53 17.41 -6.61
C CYS A 87 0.12 16.88 -7.89
N CYS A 88 -0.21 15.66 -8.29
CA CYS A 88 0.14 15.19 -9.63
C CYS A 88 -0.65 15.96 -10.71
N PRO A 89 -0.22 15.95 -11.97
CA PRO A 89 -0.82 16.76 -13.03
C PRO A 89 -2.32 16.48 -13.24
N SER A 90 -2.77 15.25 -12.96
CA SER A 90 -4.19 14.90 -13.00
C SER A 90 -4.99 15.54 -11.87
N CYS A 91 -4.49 15.50 -10.64
CA CYS A 91 -5.17 16.13 -9.49
C CYS A 91 -5.11 17.66 -9.57
N ALA A 92 -4.04 18.22 -10.11
CA ALA A 92 -3.92 19.67 -10.33
C ALA A 92 -4.95 20.18 -11.34
N ALA A 93 -5.21 19.42 -12.42
CA ALA A 93 -6.22 19.78 -13.42
C ALA A 93 -7.68 19.73 -12.90
N GLU A 94 -7.95 18.97 -11.84
CA GLU A 94 -9.27 18.86 -11.21
C GLU A 94 -9.47 19.83 -10.03
N ALA A 95 -8.42 20.55 -9.63
CA ALA A 95 -8.52 21.53 -8.57
C ALA A 95 -9.43 22.69 -9.00
N PRO A 96 -10.29 23.20 -8.09
CA PRO A 96 -11.17 24.31 -8.40
C PRO A 96 -10.32 25.57 -8.61
N SER A 97 -9.98 25.85 -9.87
CA SER A 97 -9.43 27.13 -10.30
C SER A 97 -10.47 28.20 -10.01
N GLY A 98 -10.23 28.99 -8.97
CA GLY A 98 -11.12 30.06 -8.55
C GLY A 98 -11.15 31.16 -9.60
N ASP A 99 -12.11 31.09 -10.53
CA ASP A 99 -12.73 32.24 -11.16
C ASP A 99 -14.08 31.86 -11.81
N SER A 100 -15.10 32.63 -11.41
CA SER A 100 -16.39 32.89 -12.07
C SER A 100 -17.62 32.03 -11.76
N GLU A 101 -18.66 32.79 -11.44
CA GLU A 101 -19.97 32.46 -10.91
C GLU A 101 -20.98 32.03 -12.00
N THR A 102 -22.14 31.56 -11.51
CA THR A 102 -23.48 31.47 -12.15
C THR A 102 -23.85 30.18 -12.87
N GLY A 103 -24.97 29.61 -12.43
CA GLY A 103 -25.65 28.49 -13.06
C GLY A 103 -26.75 27.88 -12.19
N GLU A 104 -27.66 28.72 -11.69
CA GLU A 104 -28.93 28.29 -11.09
C GLU A 104 -29.71 27.39 -12.06
N THR A 105 -30.29 26.29 -11.58
CA THR A 105 -31.67 25.90 -11.92
C THR A 105 -32.20 24.87 -10.92
N ALA A 106 -33.48 25.06 -10.62
CA ALA A 106 -34.26 24.47 -9.55
C ALA A 106 -34.90 23.12 -9.92
N GLY A 107 -35.39 22.43 -8.88
CA GLY A 107 -36.36 21.34 -8.95
C GLY A 107 -35.85 20.15 -8.13
N GLY A 108 -36.26 19.87 -6.90
CA GLY A 108 -37.60 19.98 -6.33
C GLY A 108 -38.18 18.58 -6.22
N ASN A 109 -38.16 17.98 -5.02
CA ASN A 109 -39.25 17.20 -4.43
C ASN A 109 -38.77 16.35 -3.24
N GLY A 110 -39.47 16.49 -2.12
CA GLY A 110 -39.31 15.63 -0.95
C GLY A 110 -40.15 16.13 0.22
N ASN A 111 -41.47 16.20 0.03
CA ASN A 111 -42.43 16.51 1.08
C ASN A 111 -42.57 15.34 2.08
N SER A 112 -42.96 15.71 3.30
CA SER A 112 -43.65 14.91 4.34
C SER A 112 -42.74 14.04 5.21
N ALA A 113 -42.42 14.46 6.45
CA ALA A 113 -43.31 14.46 7.63
C ALA A 113 -43.91 13.08 7.90
N ASN A 114 -43.42 12.41 8.96
CA ASN A 114 -44.34 11.96 10.00
C ASN A 114 -43.67 11.81 11.37
N ASP A 115 -44.36 12.41 12.33
CA ASP A 115 -44.20 12.38 13.77
C ASP A 115 -44.70 11.05 14.35
N ARG A 116 -44.03 10.59 15.42
CA ARG A 116 -44.50 9.78 16.56
C ARG A 116 -44.96 8.33 16.34
N ALA A 117 -44.35 7.43 17.11
CA ALA A 117 -45.04 6.83 18.26
C ALA A 117 -44.04 6.13 19.21
N ALA A 118 -44.05 6.58 20.46
CA ALA A 118 -43.53 5.83 21.60
C ALA A 118 -44.49 4.68 21.93
N GLY A 119 -43.93 3.51 22.23
CA GLY A 119 -44.65 2.37 22.79
C GLY A 119 -43.70 1.54 23.65
N ALA A 120 -43.87 1.64 24.96
CA ALA A 120 -43.11 0.87 25.94
C ALA A 120 -43.90 -0.39 26.36
N ALA A 121 -43.13 -1.47 26.54
CA ALA A 121 -43.28 -2.61 27.46
C ALA A 121 -44.55 -3.50 27.41
N THR A 122 -44.35 -4.81 27.19
CA THR A 122 -44.39 -5.92 28.19
C THR A 122 -44.28 -7.27 27.44
N ALA A 123 -43.31 -8.14 27.80
CA ALA A 123 -43.44 -9.45 28.48
C ALA A 123 -44.38 -10.44 27.72
N ASP A 124 -44.01 -11.67 27.35
CA ASP A 124 -43.52 -12.84 28.12
C ASP A 124 -43.00 -13.92 27.10
N ALA A 125 -41.87 -14.61 27.34
CA ALA A 125 -41.75 -16.01 27.81
C ALA A 125 -42.27 -17.08 26.79
N GLU A 126 -41.63 -18.19 26.38
CA GLU A 126 -40.41 -18.94 26.72
C GLU A 126 -40.05 -19.91 25.56
N ALA A 127 -38.79 -20.39 25.61
CA ALA A 127 -38.32 -21.73 25.23
C ALA A 127 -38.49 -22.26 23.78
N ASP A 128 -37.37 -22.35 23.06
CA ASP A 128 -36.91 -23.65 22.61
C ASP A 128 -35.37 -23.67 22.54
N GLY A 129 -34.79 -24.52 23.38
CA GLY A 129 -33.35 -24.72 23.51
C GLY A 129 -32.81 -25.49 22.32
N GLY A 130 -32.63 -24.80 21.20
CA GLY A 130 -31.71 -25.24 20.15
C GLY A 130 -30.30 -25.01 20.65
N ARG A 131 -29.67 -26.07 21.16
CA ARG A 131 -28.21 -26.17 21.35
C ARG A 131 -27.55 -25.74 20.04
N VAL A 132 -27.14 -24.47 19.96
CA VAL A 132 -26.13 -24.05 19.00
C VAL A 132 -24.91 -24.88 19.34
N ASP A 133 -24.58 -25.76 18.42
CA ASP A 133 -23.35 -26.49 18.40
C ASP A 133 -22.23 -25.45 18.35
N ASP A 134 -21.68 -25.09 19.52
CA ASP A 134 -20.41 -24.38 19.70
C ASP A 134 -19.28 -25.22 19.10
N GLY A 135 -19.29 -25.33 17.77
CA GLY A 135 -18.26 -25.92 16.97
C GLY A 135 -17.26 -24.85 16.55
N ASP A 136 -16.14 -24.79 17.27
CA ASP A 136 -14.88 -24.19 16.82
C ASP A 136 -14.81 -22.63 16.77
N ASP A 137 -15.22 -21.94 17.84
CA ASP A 137 -14.85 -20.52 18.09
C ASP A 137 -13.65 -20.44 19.06
N GLU A 138 -12.61 -21.27 18.86
CA GLU A 138 -11.33 -20.95 19.48
C GLU A 138 -10.68 -19.82 18.67
N PRO A 139 -10.45 -18.62 19.25
CA PRO A 139 -9.89 -17.51 18.52
C PRO A 139 -8.53 -17.91 17.94
N ALA A 140 -8.38 -17.77 16.62
CA ALA A 140 -7.16 -18.14 15.91
C ALA A 140 -5.95 -17.50 16.61
N ARG A 141 -4.92 -18.28 16.91
CA ARG A 141 -3.74 -17.77 17.63
C ARG A 141 -2.68 -17.25 16.68
N CYS A 142 -2.04 -16.16 17.09
CA CYS A 142 -0.87 -15.63 16.41
C CYS A 142 0.28 -16.65 16.48
N SER A 143 0.89 -16.97 15.33
CA SER A 143 2.03 -17.89 15.28
C SER A 143 3.30 -17.33 15.94
N GLN A 144 3.38 -16.02 16.16
CA GLN A 144 4.55 -15.36 16.75
C GLN A 144 4.38 -15.12 18.26
N CYS A 145 3.31 -14.42 18.67
CA CYS A 145 3.08 -14.11 20.08
C CYS A 145 2.16 -15.10 20.80
N THR A 146 1.54 -16.05 20.09
CA THR A 146 0.55 -17.01 20.64
C THR A 146 -0.75 -16.36 21.16
N ASP A 147 -0.86 -15.03 21.12
CA ASP A 147 -2.06 -14.32 21.55
C ASP A 147 -3.28 -14.69 20.70
N PRO A 148 -4.48 -14.73 21.31
CA PRO A 148 -5.73 -14.94 20.59
C PRO A 148 -6.02 -13.75 19.68
N ILE A 149 -6.45 -14.04 18.46
CA ILE A 149 -6.82 -13.04 17.46
C ILE A 149 -8.34 -13.03 17.35
N ALA A 150 -8.98 -11.94 17.77
CA ALA A 150 -10.43 -11.78 17.75
C ALA A 150 -11.04 -11.63 16.34
N THR A 151 -10.21 -11.55 15.30
CA THR A 151 -10.64 -11.45 13.91
C THR A 151 -9.80 -12.39 13.05
N GLU A 152 -10.14 -12.52 11.77
CA GLU A 152 -9.35 -13.32 10.83
C GLU A 152 -7.85 -12.94 10.87
N PRO A 153 -6.92 -13.89 11.11
CA PRO A 153 -5.49 -13.60 11.17
C PRO A 153 -4.94 -13.17 9.82
N PHE A 154 -3.89 -12.35 9.82
CA PHE A 154 -3.15 -12.05 8.59
C PHE A 154 -2.34 -13.28 8.20
N ARG A 155 -2.54 -13.79 6.98
CA ARG A 155 -1.66 -14.81 6.39
C ARG A 155 -0.56 -14.10 5.61
N VAL A 156 0.65 -14.16 6.14
CA VAL A 156 1.82 -13.52 5.53
C VAL A 156 2.78 -14.59 5.07
N THR A 157 3.41 -14.38 3.92
CA THR A 157 4.55 -15.17 3.48
C THR A 157 5.81 -14.40 3.84
N THR A 158 6.67 -14.99 4.67
CA THR A 158 7.94 -14.37 5.03
C THR A 158 8.98 -14.52 3.91
N VAL A 159 10.09 -13.78 4.01
CA VAL A 159 11.23 -13.88 3.09
C VAL A 159 11.81 -15.30 2.99
N ASP A 160 11.69 -16.10 4.06
CA ASP A 160 12.07 -17.51 4.10
C ASP A 160 11.09 -18.44 3.34
N GLY A 161 10.01 -17.89 2.79
CA GLY A 161 8.96 -18.64 2.10
C GLY A 161 7.98 -19.37 3.00
N ARG A 162 8.02 -19.14 4.32
CA ARG A 162 7.07 -19.72 5.28
C ARG A 162 5.80 -18.89 5.35
N THR A 163 4.64 -19.54 5.36
CA THR A 163 3.34 -18.87 5.58
C THR A 163 3.02 -18.86 7.07
N GLU A 164 2.89 -17.66 7.64
CA GLU A 164 2.63 -17.43 9.06
C GLU A 164 1.28 -16.72 9.25
N ARG A 165 0.63 -17.01 10.38
CA ARG A 165 -0.63 -16.36 10.80
C ARG A 165 -0.30 -15.34 11.87
N LEU A 166 -0.45 -14.05 11.57
CA LEU A 166 -0.06 -12.97 12.48
C LEU A 166 -1.26 -12.17 12.95
N CYS A 167 -1.19 -11.68 14.19
CA CYS A 167 -2.03 -10.59 14.64
C CYS A 167 -1.61 -9.28 13.97
N ARG A 168 -2.42 -8.22 14.09
CA ARG A 168 -2.12 -6.91 13.51
C ARG A 168 -0.74 -6.39 13.94
N ALA A 169 -0.45 -6.43 15.24
CA ALA A 169 0.81 -5.94 15.79
C ALA A 169 2.03 -6.71 15.26
N CYS A 170 1.98 -8.05 15.27
CA CYS A 170 3.07 -8.87 14.72
C CYS A 170 3.23 -8.68 13.21
N LYS A 171 2.13 -8.46 12.47
CA LYS A 171 2.19 -8.14 11.04
C LYS A 171 2.87 -6.79 10.81
N GLU A 172 2.51 -5.76 11.58
CA GLU A 172 3.09 -4.42 11.47
C GLU A 172 4.59 -4.43 11.78
N ASN A 173 5.00 -5.18 12.82
CA ASN A 173 6.42 -5.36 13.15
C ASN A 173 7.17 -6.12 12.05
N ALA A 174 6.66 -7.27 11.60
CA ALA A 174 7.31 -8.06 10.55
C ALA A 174 7.41 -7.31 9.21
N GLU A 175 6.48 -6.40 8.92
CA GLU A 175 6.56 -5.48 7.77
C GLU A 175 7.67 -4.44 7.96
N ALA A 176 7.75 -3.82 9.15
CA ALA A 176 8.79 -2.84 9.48
C ALA A 176 10.19 -3.46 9.46
N ASP A 177 10.33 -4.72 9.87
CA ASP A 177 11.58 -5.47 9.84
C ASP A 177 11.93 -6.02 8.44
N GLY A 178 11.08 -5.81 7.43
CA GLY A 178 11.30 -6.31 6.07
C GLY A 178 11.24 -7.83 5.93
N ILE A 179 10.60 -8.51 6.89
CA ILE A 179 10.49 -9.98 6.94
C ILE A 179 9.35 -10.48 6.05
N ILE A 180 8.38 -9.62 5.72
CA ILE A 180 7.23 -9.97 4.89
C ILE A 180 7.58 -9.86 3.39
N LYS A 181 7.40 -10.96 2.67
CA LYS A 181 7.48 -11.00 1.20
C LYS A 181 6.13 -10.72 0.55
N ASP A 182 5.06 -11.29 1.08
CA ASP A 182 3.71 -11.16 0.52
C ASP A 182 2.65 -11.27 1.63
N VAL A 183 1.50 -10.64 1.44
CA VAL A 183 0.37 -10.68 2.38
C VAL A 183 -0.89 -11.08 1.64
N GLU A 184 -1.46 -12.23 2.02
CA GLU A 184 -2.71 -12.68 1.43
C GLU A 184 -3.86 -11.74 1.81
N MET A 185 -4.77 -11.51 0.87
CA MET A 185 -5.96 -10.72 1.12
C MET A 185 -6.86 -11.42 2.15
N ARG A 186 -7.35 -10.67 3.13
CA ARG A 186 -8.33 -11.15 4.11
C ARG A 186 -9.72 -11.30 3.47
N ALA A 187 -10.53 -12.24 3.96
CA ALA A 187 -11.89 -12.45 3.47
C ALA A 187 -12.73 -11.18 3.62
N SER A 188 -12.64 -10.48 4.75
CA SER A 188 -13.35 -9.20 4.96
C SER A 188 -13.01 -8.17 3.88
N ARG A 189 -11.72 -7.94 3.62
CA ARG A 189 -11.26 -7.03 2.56
C ARG A 189 -11.71 -7.48 1.17
N ALA A 190 -11.70 -8.78 0.90
CA ALA A 190 -12.16 -9.31 -0.36
C ALA A 190 -13.66 -9.06 -0.58
N ARG A 191 -14.47 -9.14 0.48
CA ARG A 191 -15.90 -8.79 0.45
C ARG A 191 -16.10 -7.31 0.17
N ASP A 192 -15.33 -6.44 0.82
CA ASP A 192 -15.37 -4.99 0.57
C ASP A 192 -15.04 -4.65 -0.90
N VAL A 193 -14.05 -5.33 -1.50
CA VAL A 193 -13.66 -5.13 -2.90
C VAL A 193 -14.75 -5.59 -3.87
N LEU A 194 -15.45 -6.68 -3.58
CA LEU A 194 -16.56 -7.16 -4.41
C LEU A 194 -17.91 -6.49 -4.08
N GLY A 195 -18.02 -5.81 -2.94
CA GLY A 195 -19.26 -5.23 -2.44
C GLY A 195 -20.32 -6.28 -2.12
N VAL A 196 -19.91 -7.37 -1.47
CA VAL A 196 -20.79 -8.49 -1.10
C VAL A 196 -20.88 -8.63 0.41
N GLU A 197 -22.03 -9.10 0.90
CA GLU A 197 -22.25 -9.33 2.33
C GLU A 197 -21.43 -10.52 2.88
N SER A 198 -21.35 -10.62 4.20
CA SER A 198 -20.56 -11.66 4.88
C SER A 198 -21.09 -13.08 4.69
N ASP A 199 -22.39 -13.21 4.44
CA ASP A 199 -23.13 -14.44 4.18
C ASP A 199 -23.40 -14.69 2.68
N ALA A 200 -22.78 -13.89 1.80
CA ALA A 200 -22.97 -14.01 0.36
C ALA A 200 -22.59 -15.41 -0.17
N THR A 201 -23.49 -15.98 -0.96
CA THR A 201 -23.30 -17.28 -1.60
C THR A 201 -22.27 -17.21 -2.73
N LEU A 202 -21.73 -18.37 -3.13
CA LEU A 202 -20.79 -18.45 -4.26
C LEU A 202 -21.39 -17.89 -5.57
N ALA A 203 -22.71 -18.00 -5.75
CA ALA A 203 -23.40 -17.43 -6.91
C ALA A 203 -23.37 -15.89 -6.88
N GLU A 204 -23.63 -15.28 -5.73
CA GLU A 204 -23.57 -13.83 -5.51
C GLU A 204 -22.14 -13.30 -5.66
N ILE A 205 -21.16 -14.01 -5.10
CA ILE A 205 -19.73 -13.69 -5.25
C ILE A 205 -19.32 -13.68 -6.74
N ARG A 206 -19.76 -14.67 -7.53
CA ARG A 206 -19.49 -14.69 -8.99
C ARG A 206 -20.19 -13.55 -9.73
N ALA A 207 -21.45 -13.27 -9.38
CA ALA A 207 -22.20 -12.18 -10.00
C ALA A 207 -21.53 -10.82 -9.75
N ALA A 208 -21.13 -10.56 -8.50
CA ALA A 208 -20.39 -9.38 -8.10
C ALA A 208 -19.04 -9.27 -8.81
N TYR A 209 -18.28 -10.38 -8.88
CA TYR A 209 -17.02 -10.44 -9.63
C TYR A 209 -17.22 -10.02 -11.10
N HIS A 210 -18.22 -10.55 -11.80
CA HIS A 210 -18.47 -10.17 -13.19
C HIS A 210 -18.83 -8.69 -13.35
N GLN A 211 -19.61 -8.12 -12.42
CA GLN A 211 -19.94 -6.70 -12.44
C GLN A 211 -18.70 -5.84 -12.19
N GLN A 212 -17.87 -6.23 -11.23
CA GLN A 212 -16.70 -5.47 -10.83
C GLN A 212 -15.56 -5.57 -11.85
N VAL A 213 -15.36 -6.73 -12.49
CA VAL A 213 -14.46 -6.89 -13.64
C VAL A 213 -14.86 -5.97 -14.78
N LYS A 214 -16.15 -5.91 -15.13
CA LYS A 214 -16.64 -4.99 -16.16
C LYS A 214 -16.35 -3.53 -15.81
N ARG A 215 -16.24 -3.16 -14.53
CA ARG A 215 -15.89 -1.80 -14.08
C ARG A 215 -14.38 -1.55 -14.10
N ALA A 216 -13.60 -2.53 -13.66
CA ALA A 216 -12.15 -2.44 -13.49
C ALA A 216 -11.35 -2.75 -14.77
N HIS A 217 -12.00 -3.23 -15.85
CA HIS A 217 -11.32 -3.64 -17.08
C HIS A 217 -10.47 -2.52 -17.70
N PRO A 218 -9.20 -2.78 -18.07
CA PRO A 218 -8.29 -1.75 -18.61
C PRO A 218 -8.78 -1.12 -19.92
N ASP A 219 -9.61 -1.80 -20.71
CA ASP A 219 -10.25 -1.21 -21.90
C ASP A 219 -11.27 -0.11 -21.60
N ARG A 220 -11.60 0.14 -20.32
CA ARG A 220 -12.46 1.26 -19.93
C ARG A 220 -11.62 2.43 -19.44
N LYS A 221 -12.11 3.64 -19.70
CA LYS A 221 -11.46 4.90 -19.25
C LYS A 221 -11.19 4.96 -17.74
N SER A 222 -12.00 4.29 -16.93
CA SER A 222 -11.87 4.24 -15.46
C SER A 222 -11.20 2.97 -14.95
N GLY A 223 -10.82 2.04 -15.83
CA GLY A 223 -10.26 0.75 -15.45
C GLY A 223 -8.75 0.73 -15.54
N SER A 224 -8.11 -0.17 -14.78
CA SER A 224 -6.67 -0.35 -14.78
C SER A 224 -6.32 -1.80 -14.54
N ARG A 225 -5.13 -2.22 -14.99
CA ARG A 225 -4.63 -3.58 -14.73
C ARG A 225 -4.58 -3.89 -13.24
N SER A 226 -4.19 -2.92 -12.42
CA SER A 226 -4.12 -3.02 -10.96
C SER A 226 -5.51 -3.22 -10.34
N ALA A 227 -6.51 -2.47 -10.79
CA ALA A 227 -7.89 -2.61 -10.32
C ALA A 227 -8.47 -3.98 -10.73
N PHE A 228 -8.22 -4.43 -11.95
CA PHE A 228 -8.63 -5.75 -12.42
C PHE A 228 -8.00 -6.87 -11.59
N GLN A 229 -6.71 -6.74 -11.28
CA GLN A 229 -5.99 -7.72 -10.47
C GLN A 229 -6.52 -7.76 -9.03
N LEU A 230 -6.77 -6.61 -8.41
CA LEU A 230 -7.36 -6.52 -7.06
C LEU A 230 -8.71 -7.25 -6.98
N VAL A 231 -9.57 -7.07 -7.98
CA VAL A 231 -10.89 -7.72 -8.07
C VAL A 231 -10.77 -9.23 -8.28
N THR A 232 -9.77 -9.66 -9.04
CA THR A 232 -9.49 -11.07 -9.29
C THR A 232 -8.98 -11.75 -8.02
N ASP A 233 -8.04 -11.13 -7.31
CA ASP A 233 -7.52 -11.62 -6.03
C ASP A 233 -8.63 -11.76 -4.99
N ALA A 234 -9.51 -10.76 -4.89
CA ALA A 234 -10.67 -10.79 -3.99
C ALA A 234 -11.61 -11.97 -4.30
N TYR A 235 -11.92 -12.20 -5.58
CA TYR A 235 -12.75 -13.33 -5.99
C TYR A 235 -12.09 -14.68 -5.68
N GLU A 236 -10.80 -14.85 -5.96
CA GLU A 236 -10.11 -16.08 -5.66
C GLU A 236 -10.04 -16.37 -4.16
N ARG A 237 -9.83 -15.33 -3.34
CA ARG A 237 -9.82 -15.43 -1.88
C ARG A 237 -11.16 -15.91 -1.34
N LEU A 238 -12.27 -15.33 -1.80
CA LEU A 238 -13.62 -15.70 -1.36
C LEU A 238 -14.04 -17.07 -1.90
N ARG A 239 -13.63 -17.41 -3.12
CA ARG A 239 -13.85 -18.74 -3.68
C ARG A 239 -13.18 -19.81 -2.84
N ARG A 240 -11.90 -19.62 -2.44
CA ARG A 240 -11.19 -20.56 -1.55
C ARG A 240 -11.88 -20.70 -0.19
N ASP A 241 -12.36 -19.58 0.38
CA ASP A 241 -13.10 -19.57 1.65
C ASP A 241 -14.38 -20.41 1.58
N ALA A 242 -15.21 -20.18 0.56
CA ALA A 242 -16.44 -20.92 0.32
C ALA A 242 -16.23 -22.38 -0.10
N SER A 243 -15.00 -22.76 -0.47
CA SER A 243 -14.63 -24.15 -0.82
C SER A 243 -14.02 -24.92 0.35
N GLY A 244 -13.56 -24.21 1.39
CA GLY A 244 -12.88 -24.78 2.54
C GLY A 244 -13.75 -24.86 3.80
N GLN A 245 -15.06 -24.61 3.65
CA GLN A 245 -16.10 -24.77 4.66
C GLN A 245 -16.74 -26.16 4.56
#